data_AF-A0A7C1MQW9-F1
#
_entry.id   AF-A0A7C1MQW9-F1
#
_cell.length_a   1.000
_cell.length_b   1.000
_cell.length_c   1.000
_cell.angle_alpha   90.00
_cell.angle_beta   90.00
_cell.angle_gamma   90.00
#
_symmetry.space_group_name_H-M   'P 1'
#
loop_
_entity.id
_entity.type
_entity.pdbx_description
1 polymer ?
#
loop_
_entity_poly.entity_id
_entity_poly.type
_entity_poly.pdbx_seq_one_letter_code
_entity_poly.pdbx_strand_id
1 'polypeptide(L)'
;MNKNKIQKLQNQFDTLAQHMPETDMEFWFARDLQEPLGYARWENFLTAIKRAISSCETTGYEPDDHFRGVTKKVVLGSGAERSIEDFMLTRYACYLIAQNGDPRKEPIAFAQSYFALQTRKQAEGVRSPFLSEPLESGDATPYVIL
;
A
#
# COMPACT_ATOMS: atom_id res chain seq x y z
N MET A 1 -13.58 12.98 -13.91
CA MET A 1 -14.26 11.96 -13.08
C MET A 1 -15.60 12.46 -12.52
N ASN A 2 -16.67 11.64 -12.55
CA ASN A 2 -18.00 12.02 -12.01
C ASN A 2 -18.13 11.67 -10.51
N LYS A 3 -19.09 12.27 -9.81
CA LYS A 3 -19.29 12.12 -8.36
C LYS A 3 -19.46 10.65 -7.91
N ASN A 4 -20.14 9.84 -8.72
CA ASN A 4 -20.35 8.41 -8.42
C ASN A 4 -19.04 7.60 -8.47
N LYS A 5 -18.16 7.87 -9.43
CA LYS A 5 -16.83 7.22 -9.50
C LYS A 5 -15.92 7.66 -8.36
N ILE A 6 -15.95 8.94 -7.98
CA ILE A 6 -15.21 9.46 -6.82
C ILE A 6 -15.63 8.71 -5.56
N GLN A 7 -16.94 8.62 -5.29
CA GLN A 7 -17.44 7.92 -4.11
C GLN A 7 -17.07 6.44 -4.13
N LYS A 8 -17.13 5.79 -5.30
CA LYS A 8 -16.76 4.38 -5.43
C LYS A 8 -15.29 4.14 -5.10
N LEU A 9 -14.38 4.95 -5.65
CA LEU A 9 -12.94 4.82 -5.39
C LEU A 9 -12.60 5.14 -3.93
N GLN A 10 -13.24 6.16 -3.36
CA GLN A 10 -13.10 6.48 -1.95
C GLN A 10 -13.50 5.27 -1.07
N ASN A 11 -14.70 4.73 -1.28
CA ASN A 11 -15.17 3.57 -0.52
C ASN A 11 -14.26 2.35 -0.71
N GLN A 12 -13.69 2.16 -1.92
CA GLN A 12 -12.72 1.08 -2.17
C GLN A 12 -11.46 1.26 -1.33
N PHE A 13 -10.84 2.43 -1.33
CA PHE A 13 -9.64 2.66 -0.52
C PHE A 13 -9.93 2.59 0.98
N ASP A 14 -11.06 3.13 1.43
CA ASP A 14 -11.49 3.07 2.84
C ASP A 14 -11.71 1.62 3.30
N THR A 15 -12.34 0.78 2.46
CA THR A 15 -12.59 -0.64 2.80
C THR A 15 -11.32 -1.49 2.80
N LEU A 16 -10.33 -1.11 1.99
CA LEU A 16 -9.05 -1.81 1.93
C LEU A 16 -8.09 -1.43 3.06
N ALA A 17 -8.34 -0.30 3.73
CA ALA A 17 -7.54 0.15 4.85
C ALA A 17 -7.57 -0.89 5.98
N GLN A 18 -6.39 -1.25 6.47
CA GLN A 18 -6.18 -2.12 7.61
C GLN A 18 -5.57 -1.29 8.75
N HIS A 19 -5.71 -1.76 9.99
CA HIS A 19 -5.14 -1.10 11.17
C HIS A 19 -4.17 -2.04 11.87
N MET A 20 -3.00 -1.53 12.24
CA MET A 20 -2.05 -2.24 13.09
C MET A 20 -2.65 -2.45 14.49
N PRO A 21 -2.71 -3.69 15.00
CA PRO A 21 -3.35 -3.98 16.29
C PRO A 21 -2.82 -3.15 17.47
N GLU A 22 -1.51 -2.87 17.49
CA GLU A 22 -0.87 -2.19 18.63
C GLU A 22 -0.86 -0.66 18.53
N THR A 23 -0.75 -0.13 17.32
CA THR A 23 -0.56 1.31 17.10
C THR A 23 -1.77 2.01 16.51
N ASP A 24 -2.82 1.25 16.18
CA ASP A 24 -3.99 1.71 15.40
C ASP A 24 -3.59 2.47 14.12
N MET A 25 -2.42 2.15 13.57
CA MET A 25 -1.93 2.84 12.38
C MET A 25 -2.53 2.21 11.14
N GLU A 26 -3.09 3.07 10.31
CA GLU A 26 -3.68 2.71 9.02
C GLU A 26 -2.61 2.32 7.99
N PHE A 27 -2.82 1.19 7.31
CA PHE A 27 -1.97 0.71 6.22
C PHE A 27 -2.79 0.00 5.13
N TRP A 28 -2.20 -0.20 3.96
CA TRP A 28 -2.80 -0.94 2.85
C TRP A 28 -1.86 -2.02 2.33
N PHE A 29 -2.42 -3.10 1.80
CA PHE A 29 -1.66 -4.07 1.02
C PHE A 29 -1.57 -3.65 -0.45
N ALA A 30 -0.37 -3.73 -1.03
CA ALA A 30 -0.15 -3.35 -2.42
C ALA A 30 -0.95 -4.22 -3.40
N ARG A 31 -1.08 -5.53 -3.14
CA ARG A 31 -1.90 -6.42 -3.98
C ARG A 31 -3.35 -5.99 -4.07
N ASP A 32 -3.89 -5.48 -2.97
CA ASP A 32 -5.29 -5.07 -2.89
C ASP A 32 -5.51 -3.69 -3.53
N LEU A 33 -4.48 -2.83 -3.54
CA LEU A 33 -4.51 -1.53 -4.23
C LEU A 33 -4.29 -1.61 -5.75
N GLN A 34 -3.74 -2.71 -6.26
CA GLN A 34 -3.34 -2.84 -7.67
C GLN A 34 -4.49 -2.53 -8.65
N GLU A 35 -5.63 -3.21 -8.51
CA GLU A 35 -6.80 -3.03 -9.39
C GLU A 35 -7.49 -1.67 -9.16
N PRO A 36 -7.77 -1.23 -7.91
CA PRO A 36 -8.30 0.11 -7.65
C PRO A 36 -7.47 1.24 -8.25
N LEU A 37 -6.14 1.11 -8.30
CA LEU A 37 -5.24 2.08 -8.94
C LEU A 37 -5.14 1.94 -10.47
N GLY A 38 -5.87 0.98 -11.05
CA GLY A 38 -5.98 0.78 -12.49
C GLY A 38 -4.85 -0.02 -13.12
N TYR A 39 -4.14 -0.85 -12.35
CA TYR A 39 -3.10 -1.74 -12.85
C TYR A 39 -3.64 -3.17 -13.04
N ALA A 40 -3.68 -3.62 -14.28
CA ALA A 40 -4.12 -4.99 -14.60
C ALA A 40 -3.06 -6.06 -14.32
N ARG A 41 -1.77 -5.68 -14.31
CA ARG A 41 -0.63 -6.60 -14.13
C ARG A 41 0.24 -6.14 -12.98
N TRP A 42 0.65 -7.09 -12.14
CA TRP A 42 1.49 -6.81 -10.98
C TRP A 42 2.82 -6.19 -11.36
N GLU A 43 3.48 -6.67 -12.40
CA GLU A 43 4.82 -6.22 -12.80
C GLU A 43 4.85 -4.71 -13.11
N ASN A 44 3.75 -4.22 -13.69
CA ASN A 44 3.56 -2.80 -13.97
C ASN A 44 3.34 -2.00 -12.69
N PHE A 45 2.58 -2.55 -11.74
CA PHE A 45 2.35 -1.89 -10.46
C PHE A 45 3.60 -1.90 -9.58
N LEU A 46 4.32 -3.02 -9.52
CA LEU A 46 5.61 -3.16 -8.85
C LEU A 46 6.64 -2.16 -9.40
N THR A 47 6.60 -1.86 -10.70
CA THR A 47 7.44 -0.80 -11.29
C THR A 47 7.12 0.58 -10.70
N ALA A 48 5.84 0.90 -10.46
CA ALA A 48 5.43 2.14 -9.80
C ALA A 48 5.84 2.15 -8.31
N ILE A 49 5.71 1.03 -7.60
CA ILE A 49 6.17 0.87 -6.22
C ILE A 49 7.68 1.11 -6.12
N LYS A 50 8.48 0.48 -6.98
CA LYS A 50 9.94 0.66 -6.99
C LYS A 50 10.36 2.11 -7.22
N ARG A 51 9.66 2.84 -8.10
CA ARG A 51 9.88 4.29 -8.29
C ARG A 51 9.52 5.09 -7.04
N ALA A 52 8.43 4.73 -6.37
CA ALA A 52 8.02 5.36 -5.12
C ALA A 52 9.03 5.12 -3.99
N ILE A 53 9.59 3.91 -3.88
CA ILE A 53 10.68 3.57 -2.96
C ILE A 53 11.91 4.46 -3.24
N SER A 54 12.41 4.52 -4.48
CA SER A 54 13.55 5.38 -4.82
C SER A 54 13.27 6.87 -4.58
N SER A 55 12.03 7.31 -4.79
CA SER A 55 11.61 8.68 -4.46
C SER A 55 11.65 8.94 -2.95
N CYS A 56 11.30 7.94 -2.13
CA CYS A 56 11.34 8.00 -0.67
C CYS A 56 12.79 8.13 -0.15
N GLU A 57 13.70 7.33 -0.70
CA GLU A 57 15.13 7.40 -0.39
C GLU A 57 15.70 8.77 -0.75
N THR A 58 15.35 9.29 -1.93
CA THR A 58 15.84 10.58 -2.44
C THR A 58 15.36 11.77 -1.60
N THR A 59 14.18 11.66 -0.96
CA THR A 59 13.66 12.69 -0.06
C THR A 59 14.22 12.59 1.36
N GLY A 60 15.05 11.58 1.65
CA GLY A 60 15.76 11.41 2.92
C GLY A 60 15.02 10.58 3.97
N TYR A 61 13.97 9.85 3.58
CA TYR A 61 13.26 8.91 4.46
C TYR A 61 13.75 7.48 4.26
N GLU A 62 13.68 6.68 5.32
CA GLU A 62 13.95 5.24 5.28
C GLU A 62 12.75 4.51 4.63
N PRO A 63 12.91 3.85 3.46
CA PRO A 63 11.79 3.18 2.80
C PRO A 63 11.15 2.09 3.66
N ASP A 64 11.92 1.39 4.50
CA ASP A 64 11.39 0.33 5.37
C ASP A 64 10.38 0.85 6.41
N ASP A 65 10.36 2.16 6.68
CA ASP A 65 9.36 2.81 7.53
C ASP A 65 8.00 2.95 6.82
N HIS A 66 7.95 2.73 5.51
CA HIS A 66 6.81 3.03 4.65
C HIS A 66 6.39 1.89 3.72
N PHE A 67 7.34 1.06 3.30
CA PHE A 67 7.20 -0.03 2.34
C PHE A 67 7.71 -1.34 2.95
N ARG A 68 6.92 -1.97 3.81
CA ARG A 68 7.34 -3.24 4.43
C ARG A 68 7.03 -4.42 3.50
N GLY A 69 8.06 -5.09 3.01
CA GLY A 69 7.92 -6.32 2.23
C GLY A 69 7.30 -7.45 3.05
N VAL A 70 6.28 -8.09 2.50
CA VAL A 70 5.58 -9.25 3.08
C VAL A 70 5.25 -10.27 2.01
N THR A 71 4.78 -11.43 2.43
CA THR A 71 4.33 -12.52 1.56
C THR A 71 2.88 -12.83 1.85
N LYS A 72 2.02 -12.79 0.83
CA LYS A 72 0.62 -13.19 0.89
C LYS A 72 0.49 -14.66 0.50
N LYS A 73 -0.21 -15.46 1.29
CA LYS A 73 -0.67 -16.79 0.89
C LYS A 73 -1.96 -16.67 0.10
N VAL A 74 -2.01 -17.27 -1.08
CA VAL A 74 -3.20 -17.32 -1.93
C VAL A 74 -3.58 -18.77 -2.21
N VAL A 75 -4.87 -19.07 -2.12
CA VAL A 75 -5.41 -20.39 -2.46
C VAL A 75 -5.62 -20.47 -3.97
N LEU A 76 -5.04 -21.48 -4.59
CA LEU A 76 -5.22 -21.78 -6.01
C LEU A 76 -6.53 -22.54 -6.24
N GLY A 77 -7.01 -22.57 -7.48
CA GLY A 77 -8.23 -23.32 -7.85
C GLY A 77 -8.14 -24.84 -7.55
N SER A 78 -6.94 -25.38 -7.32
CA SER A 78 -6.70 -26.75 -6.89
C SER A 78 -6.78 -26.97 -5.37
N GLY A 79 -6.97 -25.90 -4.58
CA GLY A 79 -6.89 -25.92 -3.12
C GLY A 79 -5.46 -25.83 -2.56
N ALA A 80 -4.43 -25.85 -3.42
CA ALA A 80 -3.05 -25.64 -2.98
C ALA A 80 -2.78 -24.16 -2.66
N GLU A 81 -1.93 -23.89 -1.67
CA GLU A 81 -1.52 -22.54 -1.33
C GLU A 81 -0.22 -22.14 -2.04
N ARG A 82 -0.14 -20.88 -2.48
CA ARG A 82 1.08 -20.27 -3.01
C ARG A 82 1.39 -18.99 -2.24
N SER A 83 2.66 -18.81 -1.91
CA SER A 83 3.16 -17.56 -1.35
C SER A 83 3.56 -16.61 -2.49
N ILE A 84 3.05 -15.36 -2.44
CA ILE A 84 3.36 -14.29 -3.40
C ILE A 84 3.84 -13.05 -2.67
N GLU A 85 4.78 -12.31 -3.25
CA GLU A 85 5.28 -11.04 -2.72
C GLU A 85 4.17 -9.98 -2.65
N ASP A 86 4.17 -9.18 -1.59
CA ASP A 86 3.32 -8.02 -1.37
C ASP A 86 4.04 -6.97 -0.50
N PHE A 87 3.42 -5.82 -0.30
CA PHE A 87 3.90 -4.76 0.58
C PHE A 87 2.79 -4.28 1.50
N MET A 88 3.13 -4.04 2.75
CA MET A 88 2.35 -3.16 3.62
C MET A 88 2.80 -1.72 3.39
N LEU A 89 1.85 -0.86 3.09
CA LEU A 89 2.07 0.50 2.65
C LEU A 89 1.43 1.46 3.65
N THR A 90 2.23 2.38 4.19
CA THR A 90 1.68 3.51 4.92
C THR A 90 0.92 4.45 3.98
N ARG A 91 0.13 5.36 4.54
CA ARG A 91 -0.53 6.42 3.76
C ARG A 91 0.47 7.25 2.94
N TYR A 92 1.69 7.46 3.46
CA TYR A 92 2.77 8.14 2.74
C TYR A 92 3.30 7.31 1.56
N ALA A 93 3.51 6.00 1.72
CA ALA A 93 3.87 5.12 0.61
C ALA A 93 2.80 5.12 -0.50
N CYS A 94 1.52 5.03 -0.14
CA CYS A 94 0.41 5.12 -1.09
C CYS A 94 0.41 6.45 -1.86
N TYR A 95 0.73 7.56 -1.17
CA TYR A 95 0.89 8.86 -1.80
C TYR A 95 2.06 8.90 -2.79
N LEU A 96 3.24 8.38 -2.41
CA LEU A 96 4.40 8.31 -3.31
C LEU A 96 4.14 7.40 -4.52
N ILE A 97 3.43 6.28 -4.34
CA ILE A 97 2.99 5.43 -5.44
C ILE A 97 2.07 6.19 -6.40
N ALA A 98 1.14 6.98 -5.87
CA ALA A 98 0.26 7.80 -6.69
C ALA A 98 1.01 8.93 -7.43
N GLN A 99 2.03 9.53 -6.80
CA GLN A 99 2.91 10.51 -7.47
C GLN A 99 3.74 9.92 -8.60
N ASN A 100 4.22 8.69 -8.42
CA ASN A 100 5.11 8.00 -9.36
C ASN A 100 4.38 7.04 -10.32
N GLY A 101 3.05 6.98 -10.24
CA GLY A 101 2.18 6.16 -11.07
C GLY A 101 1.93 6.73 -12.47
N ASP A 102 1.22 5.98 -13.32
CA ASP A 102 0.85 6.43 -14.67
C ASP A 102 -0.25 7.51 -14.62
N PRO A 103 0.06 8.79 -14.91
CA PRO A 103 -0.90 9.90 -14.76
C PRO A 103 -2.08 9.82 -15.74
N ARG A 104 -2.00 8.96 -16.76
CA ARG A 104 -3.10 8.72 -17.71
C ARG A 104 -4.24 7.90 -17.11
N LYS A 105 -4.03 7.29 -15.93
CA LYS A 105 -5.05 6.52 -15.20
C LYS A 105 -5.82 7.49 -14.30
N GLU A 106 -7.13 7.68 -14.55
CA GLU A 106 -7.99 8.49 -13.66
C GLU A 106 -7.86 8.11 -12.17
N PRO A 107 -7.78 6.81 -11.78
CA PRO A 107 -7.60 6.44 -10.37
C PRO A 107 -6.29 6.94 -9.74
N ILE A 108 -5.22 7.11 -10.52
CA ILE A 108 -3.95 7.66 -10.03
C ILE A 108 -4.13 9.12 -9.60
N ALA A 109 -4.76 9.94 -10.44
CA ALA A 109 -5.02 11.36 -10.11
C ALA A 109 -5.91 11.50 -8.87
N PHE A 110 -6.88 10.61 -8.70
CA PHE A 110 -7.69 10.58 -7.49
C PHE A 110 -6.88 10.16 -6.25
N ALA A 111 -6.07 9.10 -6.36
CA ALA A 111 -5.21 8.61 -5.29
C ALA A 111 -4.22 9.68 -4.80
N GLN A 112 -3.69 10.52 -5.70
CA GLN A 112 -2.84 11.67 -5.33
C GLN A 112 -3.55 12.63 -4.37
N SER A 113 -4.86 12.84 -4.56
CA SER A 113 -5.65 13.72 -3.69
C SER A 113 -6.10 13.00 -2.41
N TYR A 114 -6.52 11.74 -2.53
CA TYR A 114 -7.01 10.93 -1.41
C TYR A 114 -5.91 10.64 -0.38
N PHE A 115 -4.71 10.22 -0.82
CA PHE A 115 -3.61 9.88 0.09
C PHE A 115 -2.81 11.09 0.58
N ALA A 116 -3.00 12.28 0.01
CA ALA A 116 -2.30 13.49 0.44
C ALA A 116 -2.64 13.97 1.87
N LEU A 117 -3.68 13.42 2.48
CA LEU A 117 -4.31 13.98 3.69
C LEU A 117 -3.43 14.05 4.96
N GLN A 118 -2.19 13.51 4.99
CA GLN A 118 -1.26 13.71 6.12
C GLN A 118 0.25 13.75 5.77
N THR A 119 0.64 14.33 4.63
CA THR A 119 2.08 14.38 4.25
C THR A 119 2.91 15.49 4.91
N ARG A 120 2.35 16.34 5.78
CA ARG A 120 3.12 17.38 6.51
C ARG A 120 3.60 17.01 7.91
N LYS A 121 3.08 15.95 8.54
CA LYS A 121 3.43 15.58 9.93
C LYS A 121 4.18 14.25 10.05
N GLN A 122 3.97 13.30 9.13
CA GLN A 122 4.68 12.01 9.15
C GLN A 122 6.10 12.09 8.55
N ALA A 123 6.41 13.18 7.87
CA ALA A 123 7.75 13.59 7.41
C ALA A 123 8.73 13.92 8.55
N GLU A 124 8.25 13.99 9.80
CA GLU A 124 9.11 14.33 10.95
C GLU A 124 9.30 13.08 11.80
N GLY A 125 10.30 12.27 11.47
CA GLY A 125 10.93 11.30 12.38
C GLY A 125 9.99 10.41 13.21
N VAL A 126 8.84 10.01 12.65
CA VAL A 126 7.95 9.07 13.33
C VAL A 126 8.62 7.70 13.25
N ARG A 127 8.90 7.10 14.42
CA ARG A 127 9.37 5.72 14.54
C ARG A 127 8.54 4.83 13.62
N SER A 128 9.20 4.02 12.78
CA SER A 128 8.51 3.14 11.83
C SER A 128 7.34 2.41 12.50
N PRO A 129 6.14 2.47 11.90
CA PRO A 129 4.99 1.77 12.44
C PRO A 129 5.13 0.25 12.39
N PHE A 130 6.11 -0.24 11.63
CA PHE A 130 6.39 -1.65 11.48
C PHE A 130 7.45 -2.16 12.49
N LEU A 131 7.81 -1.36 13.50
CA LEU A 131 8.75 -1.74 14.57
C LEU A 131 8.07 -2.40 15.79
N SER A 132 6.74 -2.30 15.92
CA SER A 132 5.93 -3.15 16.81
C SER A 132 5.77 -4.55 16.20
N GLU A 133 5.55 -5.57 17.03
CA GLU A 133 5.78 -7.00 16.76
C GLU A 133 5.37 -7.54 15.36
N PRO A 134 6.04 -8.60 14.86
CA PRO A 134 5.67 -9.22 13.58
C PRO A 134 4.18 -9.58 13.54
N LEU A 135 3.57 -9.58 12.35
CA LEU A 135 2.38 -10.39 12.11
C LEU A 135 2.78 -11.83 12.43
N GLU A 136 2.48 -12.31 13.63
CA GLU A 136 2.81 -13.67 14.03
C GLU A 136 2.06 -14.63 13.12
N SER A 137 2.68 -15.76 12.80
CA SER A 137 2.10 -16.84 11.98
C SER A 137 0.79 -17.44 12.54
N GLY A 138 0.31 -16.95 13.70
CA GLY A 138 -0.88 -17.38 14.40
C GLY A 138 -2.10 -16.44 14.27
N ASP A 139 -1.93 -15.22 13.75
CA ASP A 139 -3.06 -14.35 13.46
C ASP A 139 -3.75 -14.84 12.19
N ALA A 140 -5.08 -14.79 12.11
CA ALA A 140 -5.89 -15.29 10.99
C ALA A 140 -5.66 -14.54 9.65
N THR A 141 -4.55 -13.82 9.49
CA THR A 141 -4.20 -13.03 8.32
C THR A 141 -3.37 -13.88 7.34
N PRO A 142 -3.58 -13.74 6.01
CA PRO A 142 -2.84 -14.52 5.02
C PRO A 142 -1.41 -14.02 4.78
N TYR A 143 -0.85 -13.16 5.63
CA TYR A 143 0.41 -12.45 5.38
C TYR A 143 1.53 -12.83 6.36
N VAL A 144 2.74 -12.98 5.84
CA VAL A 144 3.97 -13.23 6.63
C VAL A 144 5.07 -12.25 6.22
N ILE A 145 5.89 -11.81 7.17
CA ILE A 145 6.97 -10.86 6.91
C ILE A 145 8.12 -11.52 6.12
N LEU A 146 8.73 -10.77 5.19
CA LEU A 146 9.96 -11.13 4.48
C LEU A 146 11.22 -10.71 5.25
#